data_AF-A0A931Q864-F1
#
_entry.id   AF-A0A931Q864-F1
#
_cell.length_a   1.000
_cell.length_b   1.000
_cell.length_c   1.000
_cell.angle_alpha   90.00
_cell.angle_beta   90.00
_cell.angle_gamma   90.00
#
_symmetry.space_group_name_H-M   'P 1'
#
loop_
_entity.id
_entity.type
_entity.pdbx_description
1 polymer ?
#
loop_
_entity_poly.entity_id
_entity_poly.type
_entity_poly.pdbx_seq_one_letter_code
_entity_poly.pdbx_strand_id
1 'polypeptide(L)'
;KIDPAATPVSCPIVSDGAYGGAMGPAQFMPSTWMLYKDRVASITGGNPPSPFNNLDAFTATALYLSDGLSSCKSVYDTLFSQENCAAAKYYAGKSWKRYISVGRYGYRVADRAQDFQKDIDLINS
;
A
#
# COMPACT_ATOMS: atom_id res chain seq x y z
N LYS A 1 -22.91 -5.52 3.31
CA LYS A 1 -22.35 -6.64 2.51
C LYS A 1 -22.11 -6.10 1.10
N ILE A 2 -20.92 -6.28 0.52
CA ILE A 2 -20.55 -5.75 -0.80
C ILE A 2 -20.95 -6.79 -1.87
N ASP A 3 -21.61 -6.36 -2.95
CA ASP A 3 -21.95 -7.22 -4.09
C ASP A 3 -20.78 -7.26 -5.10
N PRO A 4 -20.10 -8.39 -5.31
CA PRO A 4 -18.97 -8.49 -6.22
C PRO A 4 -19.29 -8.18 -7.68
N ALA A 5 -20.56 -8.33 -8.11
CA ALA A 5 -20.95 -8.09 -9.51
C ALA A 5 -21.25 -6.60 -9.79
N ALA A 6 -21.70 -5.87 -8.77
CA ALA A 6 -22.08 -4.46 -8.89
C ALA A 6 -21.00 -3.48 -8.40
N THR A 7 -20.05 -3.96 -7.60
CA THR A 7 -19.06 -3.08 -6.96
C THR A 7 -17.91 -2.76 -7.91
N PRO A 8 -17.67 -1.48 -8.23
CA PRO A 8 -16.64 -1.11 -9.18
C PRO A 8 -15.24 -1.36 -8.62
N VAL A 9 -14.38 -1.90 -9.47
CA VAL A 9 -12.93 -1.97 -9.28
C VAL A 9 -12.26 -1.19 -10.40
N SER A 10 -10.99 -0.79 -10.20
CA SER A 10 -10.23 -0.12 -11.25
C SER A 10 -10.06 -1.00 -12.50
N CYS A 11 -9.72 -0.42 -13.64
CA CYS A 11 -9.27 -1.24 -14.77
C CYS A 11 -7.94 -1.93 -14.43
N PRO A 12 -7.68 -3.15 -14.95
CA PRO A 12 -6.40 -3.79 -14.80
C PRO A 12 -5.31 -3.01 -15.55
N ILE A 13 -4.12 -2.92 -14.96
CA ILE A 13 -2.93 -2.42 -15.67
C ILE A 13 -2.37 -3.58 -16.47
N VAL A 14 -2.77 -3.70 -17.74
CA VAL A 14 -2.45 -4.86 -18.60
C VAL A 14 -0.95 -5.14 -18.73
N SER A 15 -0.10 -4.12 -18.62
CA SER A 15 1.36 -4.26 -18.66
C SER A 15 1.96 -4.88 -17.39
N ASP A 16 1.26 -4.79 -16.26
CA ASP A 16 1.68 -5.35 -14.96
C ASP A 16 0.95 -6.67 -14.64
N GLY A 17 -0.12 -6.97 -15.37
CA GLY A 17 -0.77 -8.28 -15.47
C GLY A 17 -2.30 -8.21 -15.52
N ALA A 18 -2.93 -9.29 -15.99
CA ALA A 18 -4.37 -9.35 -16.28
C ALA A 18 -5.17 -10.03 -15.15
N TYR A 19 -5.10 -9.50 -13.93
CA TYR A 19 -5.67 -10.13 -12.72
C TYR A 19 -6.97 -9.47 -12.21
N GLY A 20 -7.54 -8.55 -12.99
CA GLY A 20 -8.69 -7.74 -12.58
C GLY A 20 -8.29 -6.42 -11.92
N GLY A 21 -9.29 -5.71 -11.42
CA GLY A 21 -9.16 -4.38 -10.82
C GLY A 21 -8.85 -4.36 -9.34
N ALA A 22 -8.32 -3.23 -8.87
CA ALA A 22 -8.12 -2.96 -7.45
C ALA A 22 -9.31 -2.17 -6.86
N MET A 23 -9.54 -2.32 -5.57
CA MET A 23 -10.68 -1.78 -4.84
C MET A 23 -10.32 -0.49 -4.12
N GLY A 24 -11.24 0.48 -4.17
CA GLY A 24 -11.22 1.66 -3.32
C GLY A 24 -10.04 2.62 -3.53
N PRO A 25 -9.94 3.69 -2.73
CA PRO A 25 -8.95 4.74 -2.89
C PRO A 25 -7.51 4.24 -2.65
N ALA A 26 -7.34 3.21 -1.83
CA ALA A 26 -6.05 2.59 -1.57
C ALA A 26 -5.62 1.60 -2.66
N GLN A 27 -6.47 1.31 -3.65
CA GLN A 27 -6.16 0.38 -4.75
C GLN A 27 -5.74 -1.03 -4.26
N PHE A 28 -6.42 -1.58 -3.26
CA PHE A 28 -6.14 -2.94 -2.78
C PHE A 28 -6.68 -4.00 -3.74
N MET A 29 -5.86 -5.00 -4.06
CA MET A 29 -6.37 -6.20 -4.72
C MET A 29 -7.35 -6.95 -3.80
N PRO A 30 -8.44 -7.54 -4.32
CA PRO A 30 -9.42 -8.27 -3.51
C PRO A 30 -8.81 -9.35 -2.61
N SER A 31 -7.89 -10.15 -3.15
CA SER A 31 -7.20 -11.20 -2.39
C SER A 31 -6.31 -10.64 -1.28
N THR A 32 -5.63 -9.52 -1.53
CA THR A 32 -4.81 -8.84 -0.52
C THR A 32 -5.68 -8.27 0.59
N TRP A 33 -6.80 -7.64 0.28
CA TRP A 33 -7.74 -7.10 1.28
C TRP A 33 -8.20 -8.17 2.28
N MET A 34 -8.45 -9.38 1.80
CA MET A 34 -8.87 -10.50 2.65
C MET A 34 -7.84 -10.87 3.73
N LEU A 35 -6.56 -10.56 3.51
CA LEU A 35 -5.49 -10.78 4.50
C LEU A 35 -5.50 -9.73 5.63
N TYR A 36 -6.06 -8.54 5.37
CA TYR A 36 -6.01 -7.41 6.31
C TYR A 36 -7.37 -7.08 6.94
N LYS A 37 -8.49 -7.49 6.33
CA LYS A 37 -9.85 -7.08 6.75
C LYS A 37 -10.10 -7.25 8.25
N ASP A 38 -9.68 -8.33 8.88
CA ASP A 38 -10.00 -8.59 10.29
C ASP A 38 -9.16 -7.67 11.22
N ARG A 39 -7.90 -7.39 10.84
CA ARG A 39 -7.06 -6.41 11.53
C ARG A 39 -7.60 -5.00 11.35
N VAL A 40 -8.09 -4.65 10.16
CA VAL A 40 -8.75 -3.36 9.89
C VAL A 40 -9.98 -3.22 10.78
N ALA A 41 -10.88 -4.21 10.79
CA ALA A 41 -12.08 -4.22 11.63
C ALA A 41 -11.75 -4.01 13.11
N SER A 42 -10.67 -4.64 13.60
CA SER A 42 -10.24 -4.52 14.99
C SER A 42 -9.75 -3.12 15.37
N ILE A 43 -9.22 -2.37 14.41
CA ILE A 43 -8.68 -1.02 14.62
C ILE A 43 -9.76 0.05 14.40
N THR A 44 -10.56 -0.10 13.34
CA THR A 44 -11.52 0.93 12.93
C THR A 44 -12.91 0.72 13.53
N GLY A 45 -13.20 -0.48 14.04
CA GLY A 45 -14.52 -0.87 14.53
C GLY A 45 -15.54 -1.18 13.43
N GLY A 46 -15.16 -1.12 12.15
CA GLY A 46 -16.04 -1.44 11.02
C GLY A 46 -16.39 -2.93 10.96
N ASN A 47 -17.68 -3.29 10.92
CA ASN A 47 -18.14 -4.68 10.85
C ASN A 47 -19.26 -4.91 9.81
N PRO A 48 -18.96 -5.43 8.60
CA PRO A 48 -17.62 -5.67 8.07
C PRO A 48 -16.94 -4.35 7.65
N PRO A 49 -15.60 -4.27 7.69
CA PRO A 49 -14.88 -3.11 7.16
C PRO A 49 -15.00 -3.07 5.63
N SER A 50 -14.84 -1.88 5.05
CA SER A 50 -15.02 -1.63 3.62
C SER A 50 -13.78 -1.01 2.99
N PRO A 51 -13.23 -1.59 1.90
CA PRO A 51 -12.12 -0.98 1.17
C PRO A 51 -12.50 0.33 0.49
N PHE A 52 -13.79 0.68 0.43
CA PHE A 52 -14.32 1.93 -0.12
C PHE A 52 -14.57 3.01 0.94
N ASN A 53 -14.39 2.68 2.23
CA ASN A 53 -14.37 3.67 3.30
C ASN A 53 -12.92 4.15 3.49
N ASN A 54 -12.70 5.47 3.53
CA ASN A 54 -11.35 6.04 3.62
C ASN A 54 -10.59 5.58 4.88
N LEU A 55 -11.25 5.56 6.04
CA LEU A 55 -10.62 5.14 7.30
C LEU A 55 -10.14 3.69 7.20
N ASP A 56 -11.01 2.78 6.73
CA ASP A 56 -10.67 1.37 6.55
C ASP A 56 -9.59 1.15 5.50
N ALA A 57 -9.69 1.84 4.36
CA ALA A 57 -8.76 1.72 3.24
C ALA A 57 -7.33 2.14 3.62
N PHE A 58 -7.17 3.32 4.23
CA PHE A 58 -5.85 3.80 4.65
C PHE A 58 -5.33 3.07 5.88
N THR A 59 -6.20 2.56 6.75
CA THR A 59 -5.78 1.65 7.83
C THR A 59 -5.19 0.36 7.25
N ALA A 60 -5.81 -0.22 6.21
CA ALA A 60 -5.25 -1.37 5.51
C ALA A 60 -3.88 -1.04 4.88
N THR A 61 -3.74 0.13 4.24
CA THR A 61 -2.45 0.58 3.68
C THR A 61 -1.38 0.68 4.76
N ALA A 62 -1.70 1.29 5.91
CA ALA A 62 -0.77 1.42 7.03
C ALA A 62 -0.32 0.06 7.57
N LEU A 63 -1.25 -0.88 7.75
CA LEU A 63 -0.93 -2.24 8.18
C LEU A 63 -0.03 -2.95 7.17
N TYR A 64 -0.34 -2.86 5.87
CA TYR A 64 0.48 -3.48 4.82
C TYR A 64 1.90 -2.91 4.81
N LEU A 65 2.03 -1.58 4.84
CA LEU A 65 3.33 -0.93 4.82
C LEU A 65 4.12 -1.25 6.10
N SER A 66 3.48 -1.33 7.26
CA SER A 66 4.12 -1.73 8.52
C SER A 66 4.70 -3.14 8.46
N ASP A 67 3.93 -4.12 7.95
CA ASP A 67 4.41 -5.50 7.77
C ASP A 67 5.56 -5.54 6.74
N GLY A 68 5.42 -4.78 5.64
CA GLY A 68 6.44 -4.61 4.61
C GLY A 68 7.75 -4.05 5.17
N LEU A 69 7.68 -2.95 5.91
CA LEU A 69 8.83 -2.30 6.55
C LEU A 69 9.54 -3.24 7.52
N SER A 70 8.80 -3.99 8.33
CA SER A 70 9.37 -4.99 9.25
C SER A 70 10.24 -6.00 8.50
N SER A 71 9.78 -6.47 7.34
CA SER A 71 10.56 -7.38 6.48
C SER A 71 11.69 -6.73 5.68
N CYS A 72 11.64 -5.42 5.45
CA CYS A 72 12.67 -4.68 4.71
C CYS A 72 13.81 -4.22 5.63
N LYS A 73 13.53 -4.00 6.92
CA LYS A 73 14.53 -3.67 7.96
C LYS A 73 15.62 -4.73 8.15
N SER A 74 15.31 -5.99 7.87
CA SER A 74 16.31 -7.07 7.93
C SER A 74 17.23 -7.12 6.71
N VAL A 75 16.97 -6.30 5.68
CA VAL A 75 17.69 -6.28 4.40
C VAL A 75 18.38 -4.95 4.13
N TYR A 76 17.84 -3.84 4.66
CA TYR A 76 18.29 -2.49 4.34
C TYR A 76 18.46 -1.64 5.60
N ASP A 77 19.55 -0.88 5.66
CA ASP A 77 19.90 -0.08 6.84
C ASP A 77 19.27 1.32 6.84
N THR A 78 19.07 1.92 5.67
CA THR A 78 18.53 3.30 5.57
C THR A 78 17.01 3.31 5.50
N LEU A 79 16.39 4.30 6.16
CA LEU A 79 14.93 4.49 6.12
C LEU A 79 14.41 4.58 4.67
N PHE A 80 15.08 5.37 3.83
CA PHE A 80 14.75 5.49 2.41
C PHE A 80 14.69 4.12 1.71
N SER A 81 15.70 3.26 1.91
CA SER A 81 15.73 1.94 1.28
C SER A 81 14.66 1.01 1.83
N GLN A 82 14.33 1.11 3.12
CA GLN A 82 13.25 0.35 3.75
C GLN A 82 11.88 0.76 3.20
N GLU A 83 11.61 2.06 3.10
CA GLU A 83 10.37 2.61 2.53
C GLU A 83 10.25 2.27 1.04
N ASN A 84 11.33 2.41 0.28
CA ASN A 84 11.40 2.03 -1.13
C ASN A 84 11.04 0.54 -1.32
N CYS A 85 11.64 -0.33 -0.51
CA CYS A 85 11.33 -1.76 -0.49
C CYS A 85 9.87 -2.05 -0.13
N ALA A 86 9.33 -1.41 0.91
CA ALA A 86 7.95 -1.61 1.35
C ALA A 86 6.93 -1.12 0.30
N ALA A 87 7.16 0.06 -0.28
CA ALA A 87 6.34 0.62 -1.35
C ALA A 87 6.40 -0.23 -2.63
N ALA A 88 7.57 -0.73 -2.99
CA ALA A 88 7.71 -1.65 -4.13
C ALA A 88 6.95 -2.98 -3.89
N LYS A 89 6.95 -3.50 -2.65
CA LYS A 89 6.15 -4.66 -2.26
C LYS A 89 4.66 -4.38 -2.33
N TYR A 90 4.22 -3.18 -1.94
CA TYR A 90 2.82 -2.76 -2.07
C TYR A 90 2.36 -2.82 -3.52
N TYR A 91 3.17 -2.28 -4.43
CA TYR A 91 2.85 -2.19 -5.84
C TYR A 91 2.94 -3.52 -6.59
N ALA A 92 4.03 -4.26 -6.42
CA ALA A 92 4.38 -5.38 -7.29
C ALA A 92 4.44 -6.74 -6.59
N GLY A 93 4.11 -6.82 -5.30
CA GLY A 93 4.15 -8.05 -4.52
C GLY A 93 5.49 -8.77 -4.65
N LYS A 94 5.49 -10.02 -5.15
CA LYS A 94 6.72 -10.83 -5.32
C LYS A 94 7.72 -10.24 -6.32
N SER A 95 7.27 -9.42 -7.27
CA SER A 95 8.11 -8.78 -8.29
C SER A 95 8.74 -7.47 -7.83
N TRP A 96 8.61 -7.10 -6.54
CA TRP A 96 9.04 -5.83 -5.97
C TRP A 96 10.47 -5.40 -6.31
N LYS A 97 11.42 -6.34 -6.42
CA LYS A 97 12.82 -6.02 -6.75
C LYS A 97 12.98 -5.29 -8.08
N ARG A 98 12.01 -5.38 -9.00
CA ARG A 98 12.01 -4.66 -10.28
C ARG A 98 11.62 -3.18 -10.14
N TYR A 99 11.08 -2.79 -8.99
CA TYR A 99 10.46 -1.49 -8.76
C TYR A 99 11.18 -0.64 -7.70
N ILE A 100 12.39 -1.04 -7.29
CA ILE A 100 13.21 -0.31 -6.30
C ILE A 100 14.27 0.61 -6.89
N SER A 101 14.56 0.52 -8.19
CA SER A 101 15.56 1.36 -8.84
C SER A 101 15.05 2.79 -9.09
N VAL A 102 15.99 3.72 -9.29
CA VAL A 102 15.70 5.15 -9.55
C VAL A 102 14.61 5.32 -10.60
N GLY A 103 13.61 6.14 -10.29
CA GLY A 103 12.48 6.43 -11.17
C GLY A 103 11.38 5.36 -11.21
N ARG A 104 11.57 4.20 -10.58
CA ARG A 104 10.52 3.18 -10.42
C ARG A 104 9.61 3.50 -9.23
N TYR A 105 8.49 2.77 -9.15
CA TYR A 105 7.41 3.06 -8.20
C TYR A 105 7.91 3.19 -6.75
N GLY A 106 8.62 2.17 -6.23
CA GLY A 106 9.10 2.18 -4.84
C GLY A 106 10.03 3.35 -4.57
N TYR A 107 10.96 3.61 -5.49
CA TYR A 107 11.89 4.73 -5.38
C TYR A 107 11.14 6.07 -5.33
N ARG A 108 10.21 6.30 -6.27
CA ARG A 108 9.45 7.55 -6.34
C ARG A 108 8.58 7.79 -5.10
N VAL A 109 8.06 6.72 -4.50
CA VAL A 109 7.28 6.82 -3.26
C VAL A 109 8.18 7.20 -2.09
N ALA A 110 9.33 6.55 -1.93
CA ALA A 110 10.28 6.89 -0.87
C ALA A 110 10.86 8.30 -1.02
N ASP A 111 11.17 8.71 -2.26
CA ASP A 111 11.63 10.06 -2.59
C ASP A 111 10.58 11.11 -2.20
N ARG A 112 9.31 10.85 -2.55
CA ARG A 112 8.20 11.72 -2.13
C ARG A 112 8.00 11.73 -0.61
N ALA A 113 8.20 10.61 0.08
CA ALA A 113 8.11 10.55 1.53
C ALA A 113 9.18 11.42 2.19
N GLN A 114 10.41 11.43 1.66
CA GLN A 114 11.47 12.33 2.12
C GLN A 114 11.13 13.81 1.90
N ASP A 115 10.49 14.15 0.77
CA ASP A 115 10.04 15.52 0.55
C ASP A 115 9.00 15.95 1.59
N PHE A 116 8.04 15.08 1.90
CA PHE A 116 7.10 15.35 2.99
C PHE A 116 7.80 15.47 4.35
N GLN A 117 8.84 14.66 4.62
CA GLN A 117 9.60 14.80 5.86
C GLN A 117 10.31 16.16 5.93
N LYS A 118 10.89 16.65 4.83
CA LYS A 118 11.49 17.99 4.78
C LYS A 118 10.46 19.09 5.07
N ASP A 119 9.26 18.98 4.51
CA ASP A 119 8.18 19.93 4.76
C ASP A 119 7.74 19.90 6.24
N ILE A 120 7.66 18.71 6.85
CA ILE A 120 7.36 18.54 8.28
C ILE A 120 8.44 19.15 9.16
N ASP A 121 9.71 18.91 8.84
CA ASP A 121 10.85 19.44 9.59
C ASP A 121 10.88 20.98 9.55
N LEU A 122 10.51 21.58 8.42
CA LEU A 122 10.40 23.03 8.25
C LEU A 122 9.29 23.66 9.10
N ILE A 123 8.16 22.97 9.30
CA ILE A 123 7.04 23.49 10.10
C ILE A 123 7.29 23.31 11.61
N ASN A 124 8.17 22.37 11.99
CA ASN A 124 8.53 22.10 13.38
C ASN A 124 9.79 22.83 13.87
N SER A 125 10.48 23.57 12.99
CA SER A 125 11.63 24.41 13.33
C SER A 125 11.23 25.80 13.81
#